data_AF-A0A0F0DPI3-F1
#
_entry.id   AF-A0A0F0DPI3-F1
#
_cell.length_a   1.000
_cell.length_b   1.000
_cell.length_c   1.000
_cell.angle_alpha   90.00
_cell.angle_beta   90.00
_cell.angle_gamma   90.00
#
_symmetry.space_group_name_H-M   'P 1'
#
loop_
_entity.id
_entity.type
_entity.pdbx_description
1 polymer ?
#
loop_
_entity_poly.entity_id
_entity_poly.type
_entity_poly.pdbx_seq_one_letter_code
_entity_poly.pdbx_strand_id
1 'polypeptide(L)'
;MLGRAVDGRPVAASEISRLRLANASVNETRQLLKHGRGNVDVDVQATHNESTWRTKAARTFRLERERKAKVPWNAFAQRAPYSAAAASVFGAGNCGEHTSTTSVYHSRRLAPDEEVHYVSDPAAGHAWAEGRVPHAPTAEQPERTVVMDAWAAGPAVLASDGRFAKRRDGLETTLHFNAETGRDARMTANDLVLEARSAGPAEIARRVQSEAGPTARFAAFIDSVLPSGVGHWREQHVLDGNFSQRVKGKLAAPADRPQIRGLAVRVAEQLGVPPQQRSAEAQRIIEAAYAMLPDW
;
A
#
# COMPACT_ATOMS: atom_id res chain seq x y z
N MET A 1 -4.39 15.01 -4.61
CA MET A 1 -3.98 16.39 -4.96
C MET A 1 -5.15 17.36 -5.00
N LEU A 2 -6.15 17.19 -5.88
CA LEU A 2 -7.31 18.11 -5.94
C LEU A 2 -8.02 18.25 -4.59
N GLY A 3 -8.29 17.14 -3.89
CA GLY A 3 -8.95 17.19 -2.58
C GLY A 3 -8.25 18.10 -1.57
N ARG A 4 -6.92 18.06 -1.52
CA ARG A 4 -6.11 18.96 -0.70
C ARG A 4 -6.17 20.43 -1.16
N ALA A 5 -6.16 20.67 -2.47
CA ALA A 5 -6.26 22.01 -3.02
C ALA A 5 -7.61 22.66 -2.70
N VAL A 6 -8.69 21.89 -2.77
CA VAL A 6 -10.04 22.28 -2.32
C VAL A 6 -10.09 22.44 -0.79
N ASP A 7 -9.32 21.63 -0.04
CA ASP A 7 -9.19 21.80 1.40
C ASP A 7 -8.35 23.04 1.81
N GLY A 8 -7.86 23.83 0.86
CA GLY A 8 -7.04 25.03 1.10
C GLY A 8 -5.58 24.73 1.45
N ARG A 9 -5.13 23.49 1.27
CA ARG A 9 -3.77 23.01 1.62
C ARG A 9 -3.11 22.31 0.42
N PRO A 10 -2.90 23.00 -0.71
CA PRO A 10 -2.37 22.37 -1.93
C PRO A 10 -1.04 21.65 -1.67
N VAL A 11 -0.78 20.61 -2.45
CA VAL A 11 0.48 19.85 -2.36
C VAL A 11 1.62 20.72 -2.89
N ALA A 12 2.72 20.79 -2.13
CA ALA A 12 3.92 21.50 -2.56
C ALA A 12 4.54 20.84 -3.80
N ALA A 13 5.09 21.64 -4.72
CA ALA A 13 5.61 21.14 -6.00
C ALA A 13 6.69 20.07 -5.84
N SER A 14 7.54 20.18 -4.80
CA SER A 14 8.57 19.18 -4.46
C SER A 14 8.01 17.80 -4.14
N GLU A 15 6.77 17.72 -3.65
CA GLU A 15 6.16 16.48 -3.17
C GLU A 15 5.37 15.75 -4.27
N ILE A 16 5.05 16.42 -5.38
CA ILE A 16 4.21 15.87 -6.45
C ILE A 16 4.89 14.68 -7.14
N SER A 17 6.19 14.82 -7.44
CA SER A 17 6.98 13.74 -8.05
C SER A 17 7.06 12.52 -7.12
N ARG A 18 7.28 12.75 -5.83
CA ARG A 18 7.36 11.73 -4.78
C ARG A 18 6.04 10.98 -4.63
N LEU A 19 4.92 11.70 -4.53
CA LEU A 19 3.57 11.12 -4.50
C LEU A 19 3.27 10.28 -5.75
N ARG A 20 3.69 10.74 -6.94
CA ARG A 20 3.50 9.97 -8.18
C ARG A 20 4.28 8.66 -8.17
N LEU A 21 5.55 8.68 -7.76
CA LEU A 21 6.40 7.49 -7.65
C LEU A 21 5.90 6.52 -6.57
N ALA A 22 5.45 7.05 -5.44
CA ALA A 22 4.82 6.31 -4.36
C ALA A 22 3.53 5.63 -4.82
N ASN A 23 2.66 6.35 -5.54
CA ASN A 23 1.43 5.78 -6.10
C ASN A 23 1.72 4.68 -7.13
N ALA A 24 2.75 4.85 -7.96
CA ALA A 24 3.21 3.80 -8.86
C ALA A 24 3.69 2.55 -8.10
N SER A 25 4.27 2.73 -6.91
CA SER A 25 4.75 1.62 -6.07
C SER A 25 3.61 0.90 -5.37
N VAL A 26 2.61 1.64 -4.88
CA VAL A 26 1.36 1.06 -4.37
C VAL A 26 0.69 0.19 -5.44
N ASN A 27 0.57 0.71 -6.66
CA ASN A 27 -0.02 -0.03 -7.78
C ASN A 27 0.81 -1.24 -8.18
N GLU A 28 2.13 -1.11 -8.25
CA GLU A 28 3.03 -2.23 -8.55
C GLU A 28 2.91 -3.34 -7.48
N THR A 29 2.89 -2.99 -6.19
CA THR A 29 2.69 -3.97 -5.12
C THR A 29 1.36 -4.71 -5.30
N ARG A 30 0.27 -3.99 -5.59
CA ARG A 30 -1.05 -4.62 -5.82
C ARG A 30 -1.05 -5.51 -7.07
N GLN A 31 -0.30 -5.15 -8.11
CA GLN A 31 -0.12 -6.00 -9.29
C GLN A 31 0.71 -7.26 -9.01
N LEU A 32 1.75 -7.16 -8.18
CA LEU A 32 2.54 -8.32 -7.74
C LEU A 32 1.68 -9.24 -6.86
N LEU A 33 0.91 -8.66 -5.95
CA LEU A 33 0.00 -9.36 -5.04
C LEU A 33 -1.41 -9.42 -5.65
N LYS A 34 -1.50 -9.94 -6.87
CA LYS A 34 -2.72 -9.94 -7.70
C LYS A 34 -3.93 -10.69 -7.10
N HIS A 35 -3.70 -11.63 -6.18
CA HIS A 35 -4.78 -12.32 -5.45
C HIS A 35 -5.24 -11.52 -4.22
N GLY A 36 -4.62 -10.37 -3.96
CA GLY A 36 -5.06 -9.42 -2.95
C GLY A 36 -4.69 -9.81 -1.53
N ARG A 37 -5.50 -9.32 -0.61
CA ARG A 37 -5.26 -9.29 0.83
C ARG A 37 -5.87 -10.54 1.45
N GLY A 38 -5.03 -11.36 2.09
CA GLY A 38 -5.44 -12.65 2.64
C GLY A 38 -6.29 -12.58 3.92
N ASN A 39 -6.70 -11.39 4.33
CA ASN A 39 -7.49 -11.16 5.52
C ASN A 39 -8.52 -10.02 5.37
N VAL A 40 -8.81 -9.56 4.14
CA VAL A 40 -9.80 -8.53 3.88
C VAL A 40 -11.01 -9.14 3.19
N ASP A 41 -12.20 -8.90 3.74
CA ASP A 41 -13.45 -9.55 3.34
C ASP A 41 -13.68 -9.55 1.83
N VAL A 42 -13.55 -8.38 1.18
CA VAL A 42 -13.84 -8.22 -0.25
C VAL A 42 -12.91 -9.07 -1.13
N ASP A 43 -11.64 -9.22 -0.73
CA ASP A 43 -10.65 -9.99 -1.48
C ASP A 43 -10.80 -11.49 -1.20
N VAL A 44 -11.07 -11.86 0.06
CA VAL A 44 -11.33 -13.24 0.46
C VAL A 44 -12.58 -13.77 -0.24
N GLN A 45 -13.64 -12.99 -0.33
CA GLN A 45 -14.86 -13.35 -1.06
C GLN A 45 -14.61 -13.42 -2.57
N ALA A 46 -13.99 -12.40 -3.16
CA ALA A 46 -13.73 -12.35 -4.60
C ALA A 46 -12.83 -13.50 -5.10
N THR A 47 -11.96 -14.03 -4.23
CA THR A 47 -11.05 -15.14 -4.57
C THR A 47 -11.50 -16.49 -3.99
N HIS A 48 -12.69 -16.58 -3.40
CA HIS A 48 -13.18 -17.79 -2.74
C HIS A 48 -12.15 -18.39 -1.74
N ASN A 49 -11.60 -17.55 -0.87
CA ASN A 49 -10.54 -17.85 0.12
C ASN A 49 -9.14 -18.14 -0.44
N GLU A 50 -8.94 -18.07 -1.76
CA GLU A 50 -7.62 -18.33 -2.34
C GLU A 50 -6.58 -17.30 -1.88
N SER A 51 -6.96 -16.03 -1.66
CA SER A 51 -6.07 -14.99 -1.10
C SER A 51 -5.54 -15.36 0.30
N THR A 52 -6.40 -15.95 1.13
CA THR A 52 -6.06 -16.44 2.48
C THR A 52 -5.09 -17.60 2.40
N TRP A 53 -5.36 -18.61 1.56
CA TRP A 53 -4.49 -19.79 1.43
C TRP A 53 -3.14 -19.43 0.82
N ARG A 54 -3.11 -18.53 -0.17
CA ARG A 54 -1.87 -18.00 -0.74
C ARG A 54 -1.04 -17.22 0.27
N THR A 55 -1.68 -16.42 1.12
CA THR A 55 -0.99 -15.73 2.22
C THR A 55 -0.37 -16.73 3.21
N LYS A 56 -1.11 -17.79 3.59
CA LYS A 56 -0.57 -18.86 4.44
C LYS A 56 0.63 -19.56 3.79
N ALA A 57 0.49 -19.94 2.51
CA ALA A 57 1.55 -20.60 1.75
C ALA A 57 2.80 -19.71 1.63
N ALA A 58 2.62 -18.41 1.42
CA ALA A 58 3.70 -17.42 1.42
C ALA A 58 4.43 -17.40 2.76
N ARG A 59 3.70 -17.40 3.88
CA ARG A 59 4.31 -17.40 5.21
C ARG A 59 5.07 -18.69 5.50
N THR A 60 4.52 -19.85 5.16
CA THR A 60 5.19 -21.14 5.29
C THR A 60 6.47 -21.17 4.46
N PHE A 61 6.40 -20.78 3.18
CA PHE A 61 7.55 -20.69 2.29
C PHE A 61 8.64 -19.74 2.83
N ARG A 62 8.23 -18.54 3.28
CA ARG A 62 9.13 -17.56 3.91
C ARG A 62 9.86 -18.16 5.10
N LEU A 63 9.15 -18.78 6.03
CA LEU A 63 9.73 -19.38 7.24
C LEU A 63 10.71 -20.51 6.91
N GLU A 64 10.39 -21.36 5.92
CA GLU A 64 11.31 -22.39 5.42
C GLU A 64 12.62 -21.79 4.90
N ARG A 65 12.52 -20.71 4.12
CA ARG A 65 13.69 -20.04 3.51
C ARG A 65 14.51 -19.26 4.53
N GLU A 66 13.86 -18.53 5.43
CA GLU A 66 14.53 -17.86 6.57
C GLU A 66 15.29 -18.87 7.44
N ARG A 67 14.68 -20.02 7.75
CA ARG A 67 15.32 -21.09 8.53
C ARG A 67 16.51 -21.70 7.79
N LYS A 68 16.36 -21.98 6.49
CA LYS A 68 17.45 -22.51 5.65
C LYS A 68 18.64 -21.54 5.60
N ALA A 69 18.37 -20.24 5.50
CA ALA A 69 19.38 -19.19 5.49
C ALA A 69 19.85 -18.75 6.90
N LYS A 70 19.31 -19.35 7.97
CA LYS A 70 19.61 -19.03 9.37
C LYS A 70 19.41 -17.54 9.70
N VAL A 71 18.40 -16.91 9.10
CA VAL A 71 18.06 -15.49 9.38
C VAL A 71 17.52 -15.36 10.80
N PRO A 72 18.13 -14.54 11.67
CA PRO A 72 17.64 -14.34 13.04
C PRO A 72 16.21 -13.79 13.09
N TRP A 73 15.45 -14.15 14.13
CA TRP A 73 14.06 -13.72 14.28
C TRP A 73 13.90 -12.20 14.41
N ASN A 74 14.88 -11.54 15.03
CA ASN A 74 14.91 -10.09 15.27
C ASN A 74 15.59 -9.29 14.14
N ALA A 75 16.11 -9.95 13.09
CA ALA A 75 16.79 -9.29 11.97
C ALA A 75 15.79 -8.77 10.92
N PHE A 76 14.93 -7.81 11.30
CA PHE A 76 13.80 -7.36 10.46
C PHE A 76 14.21 -6.91 9.06
N ALA A 77 15.32 -6.16 8.92
CA ALA A 77 15.85 -5.75 7.62
C ALA A 77 16.21 -6.93 6.71
N GLN A 78 16.76 -8.02 7.27
CA GLN A 78 17.07 -9.25 6.52
C GLN A 78 15.81 -10.07 6.20
N ARG A 79 14.76 -9.98 7.02
CA ARG A 79 13.50 -10.73 6.85
C ARG A 79 12.58 -10.09 5.81
N ALA A 80 12.62 -8.77 5.62
CA ALA A 80 11.72 -8.06 4.70
C ALA A 80 11.85 -8.53 3.24
N PRO A 81 13.05 -8.78 2.68
CA PRO A 81 13.21 -9.39 1.35
C PRO A 81 12.53 -10.75 1.20
N TYR A 82 12.61 -11.62 2.22
CA TYR A 82 11.96 -12.93 2.19
C TYR A 82 10.44 -12.80 2.21
N SER A 83 9.92 -11.87 3.01
CA SER A 83 8.49 -11.53 3.04
C SER A 83 8.01 -11.00 1.68
N ALA A 84 8.73 -10.03 1.10
CA ALA A 84 8.43 -9.47 -0.21
C ALA A 84 8.47 -10.53 -1.33
N ALA A 85 9.50 -11.39 -1.33
CA ALA A 85 9.66 -12.47 -2.30
C ALA A 85 8.52 -13.48 -2.20
N ALA A 86 8.22 -13.98 -1.00
CA ALA A 86 7.16 -14.95 -0.79
C ALA A 86 5.80 -14.37 -1.20
N ALA A 87 5.47 -13.16 -0.77
CA ALA A 87 4.22 -12.50 -1.15
C ALA A 87 4.10 -12.32 -2.67
N SER A 88 5.21 -12.00 -3.36
CA SER A 88 5.24 -11.86 -4.82
C SER A 88 5.11 -13.19 -5.56
N VAL A 89 5.65 -14.28 -5.00
CA VAL A 89 5.55 -15.64 -5.59
C VAL A 89 4.12 -16.16 -5.49
N PHE A 90 3.51 -16.05 -4.31
CA PHE A 90 2.16 -16.55 -4.06
C PHE A 90 1.07 -15.56 -4.45
N GLY A 91 1.44 -14.30 -4.67
CA GLY A 91 0.57 -13.24 -5.16
C GLY A 91 -0.45 -12.75 -4.13
N ALA A 92 -0.23 -12.95 -2.83
CA ALA A 92 -1.11 -12.50 -1.76
C ALA A 92 -0.33 -12.19 -0.48
N GLY A 93 -0.92 -11.38 0.40
CA GLY A 93 -0.37 -11.07 1.72
C GLY A 93 -1.34 -10.32 2.62
N ASN A 94 -0.97 -10.08 3.88
CA ASN A 94 -1.64 -9.10 4.74
C ASN A 94 -0.83 -7.78 4.76
N CYS A 95 -1.18 -6.85 5.64
CA CYS A 95 -0.52 -5.55 5.78
C CYS A 95 1.01 -5.65 5.87
N GLY A 96 1.56 -6.59 6.63
CA GLY A 96 3.02 -6.75 6.75
C GLY A 96 3.71 -7.24 5.47
N GLU A 97 3.09 -8.16 4.73
CA GLU A 97 3.59 -8.62 3.43
C GLU A 97 3.48 -7.54 2.34
N HIS A 98 2.35 -6.81 2.30
CA HIS A 98 2.17 -5.65 1.42
C HIS A 98 3.19 -4.54 1.75
N THR A 99 3.44 -4.28 3.03
CA THR A 99 4.43 -3.29 3.48
C THR A 99 5.84 -3.72 3.11
N SER A 100 6.21 -4.97 3.39
CA SER A 100 7.54 -5.51 3.04
C SER A 100 7.78 -5.40 1.53
N THR A 101 6.79 -5.80 0.72
CA THR A 101 6.85 -5.72 -0.75
C THR A 101 7.00 -4.28 -1.20
N THR A 102 6.20 -3.37 -0.64
CA THR A 102 6.24 -1.95 -1.00
C THR A 102 7.58 -1.32 -0.61
N SER A 103 8.08 -1.52 0.61
CA SER A 103 9.37 -0.98 1.07
C SER A 103 10.53 -1.51 0.24
N VAL A 104 10.59 -2.82 -0.01
CA VAL A 104 11.66 -3.42 -0.81
C VAL A 104 11.65 -2.90 -2.25
N TYR A 105 10.50 -2.93 -2.95
CA TYR A 105 10.48 -2.54 -4.37
C TYR A 105 10.42 -1.03 -4.61
N HIS A 106 9.88 -0.24 -3.67
CA HIS A 106 9.89 1.23 -3.76
C HIS A 106 11.30 1.80 -3.62
N SER A 107 12.20 1.13 -2.89
CA SER A 107 13.55 1.62 -2.64
C SER A 107 14.39 1.91 -3.90
N ARG A 108 13.95 1.47 -5.10
CA ARG A 108 14.58 1.81 -6.39
C ARG A 108 14.18 3.17 -6.96
N ARG A 109 13.17 3.80 -6.35
CA ARG A 109 12.59 5.09 -6.75
C ARG A 109 12.97 6.22 -5.81
N LEU A 110 13.76 5.92 -4.78
CA LEU A 110 14.23 6.91 -3.81
C LEU A 110 15.21 7.87 -4.49
N ALA A 111 15.07 9.15 -4.17
CA ALA A 111 16.15 10.11 -4.38
C ALA A 111 17.32 9.84 -3.41
N PRO A 112 18.53 10.38 -3.65
CA PRO A 112 19.70 10.13 -2.81
C PRO A 112 19.53 10.45 -1.31
N ASP A 113 18.66 11.41 -0.97
CA ASP A 113 18.36 11.88 0.40
C ASP A 113 17.05 11.30 0.96
N GLU A 114 16.48 10.30 0.31
CA GLU A 114 15.23 9.67 0.72
C GLU A 114 15.43 8.26 1.27
N GLU A 115 14.56 7.91 2.20
CA GLU A 115 14.46 6.57 2.76
C GLU A 115 13.03 6.07 2.70
N VAL A 116 12.88 4.74 2.60
CA VAL A 116 11.59 4.07 2.78
C VAL A 116 11.60 3.31 4.09
N HIS A 117 10.60 3.58 4.93
CA HIS A 117 10.46 3.01 6.26
C HIS A 117 9.31 2.01 6.28
N TYR A 118 9.52 0.87 6.94
CA TYR A 118 8.42 0.01 7.38
C TYR A 118 7.89 0.60 8.70
N VAL A 119 6.61 0.97 8.71
CA VAL A 119 5.97 1.61 9.85
C VAL A 119 4.81 0.76 10.32
N SER A 120 4.63 0.65 11.62
CA SER A 120 3.47 -0.02 12.23
C SER A 120 2.80 0.86 13.29
N ASP A 121 1.49 0.70 13.40
CA ASP A 121 0.70 1.13 14.54
C ASP A 121 0.30 -0.13 15.32
N PRO A 122 1.01 -0.46 16.44
CA PRO A 122 0.69 -1.63 17.25
C PRO A 122 -0.71 -1.58 17.84
N ALA A 123 -1.23 -0.39 18.16
CA ALA A 123 -2.58 -0.23 18.73
C ALA A 123 -3.67 -0.54 17.70
N ALA A 124 -3.44 -0.20 16.43
CA ALA A 124 -4.33 -0.56 15.32
C ALA A 124 -4.04 -1.96 14.74
N GLY A 125 -2.92 -2.59 15.08
CA GLY A 125 -2.49 -3.86 14.50
C GLY A 125 -2.23 -3.77 12.99
N HIS A 126 -1.74 -2.62 12.52
CA HIS A 126 -1.58 -2.32 11.09
C HIS A 126 -0.16 -1.86 10.74
N ALA A 127 0.25 -2.08 9.49
CA ALA A 127 1.56 -1.66 8.98
C ALA A 127 1.46 -1.14 7.54
N TRP A 128 2.31 -0.16 7.21
CA TRP A 128 2.44 0.46 5.89
C TRP A 128 3.86 0.95 5.63
N ALA A 129 4.16 1.32 4.38
CA ALA A 129 5.46 1.89 4.01
C ALA A 129 5.39 3.42 4.00
N GLU A 130 6.45 4.10 4.43
CA GLU A 130 6.57 5.57 4.36
C GLU A 130 7.83 5.99 3.62
N GLY A 131 7.69 6.84 2.60
CA GLY A 131 8.80 7.56 1.98
C GLY A 131 9.07 8.83 2.78
N ARG A 132 10.28 8.97 3.33
CA ARG A 132 10.67 10.09 4.20
C ARG A 132 11.92 10.77 3.66
N VAL A 133 12.06 12.05 4.02
CA VAL A 133 13.31 12.80 3.94
C VAL A 133 13.81 12.92 5.38
N PRO A 134 14.79 12.09 5.82
CA PRO A 134 15.15 11.94 7.23
C PRO A 134 15.53 13.25 7.92
N HIS A 135 16.14 14.17 7.17
CA HIS A 135 16.64 15.45 7.69
C HIS A 135 15.62 16.61 7.58
N ALA A 136 14.37 16.34 7.19
CA ALA A 136 13.34 17.37 7.16
C ALA A 136 12.94 17.84 8.60
N PRO A 137 12.64 19.13 8.80
CA PRO A 137 12.19 19.65 10.09
C PRO A 137 10.96 18.90 10.61
N THR A 138 10.92 18.58 11.91
CA THR A 138 9.83 17.79 12.52
C THR A 138 8.43 18.34 12.24
N ALA A 139 8.27 19.67 12.26
CA ALA A 139 7.00 20.33 11.97
C ALA A 139 6.50 20.11 10.53
N GLU A 140 7.41 19.85 9.59
CA GLU A 140 7.10 19.61 8.18
C GLU A 140 6.94 18.12 7.87
N GLN A 141 7.39 17.23 8.75
CA GLN A 141 7.39 15.79 8.51
C GLN A 141 6.01 15.23 8.08
N PRO A 142 4.86 15.62 8.68
CA PRO A 142 3.56 15.14 8.23
C PRO A 142 3.19 15.55 6.79
N GLU A 143 3.75 16.66 6.30
CA GLU A 143 3.53 17.21 4.96
C GLU A 143 4.58 16.76 3.94
N ARG A 144 5.66 16.11 4.41
CA ARG A 144 6.74 15.55 3.58
C ARG A 144 6.88 14.04 3.70
N THR A 145 6.12 13.39 4.58
CA THR A 145 6.08 11.93 4.68
C THR A 145 5.02 11.41 3.73
N VAL A 146 5.43 10.59 2.76
CA VAL A 146 4.52 9.96 1.80
C VAL A 146 4.16 8.56 2.29
N VAL A 147 2.89 8.34 2.56
CA VAL A 147 2.32 7.05 2.96
C VAL A 147 2.02 6.21 1.73
N MET A 148 2.57 5.00 1.70
CA MET A 148 2.34 3.97 0.70
C MET A 148 1.73 2.74 1.38
N ASP A 149 0.42 2.76 1.52
CA ASP A 149 -0.35 1.64 2.05
C ASP A 149 -0.98 0.85 0.90
N ALA A 150 -0.29 -0.21 0.47
CA ALA A 150 -0.78 -1.08 -0.59
C ALA A 150 -1.87 -2.06 -0.13
N TRP A 151 -2.10 -2.19 1.18
CA TRP A 151 -3.13 -3.04 1.77
C TRP A 151 -4.45 -2.27 1.96
N ALA A 152 -4.41 -1.02 2.39
CA ALA A 152 -5.60 -0.18 2.39
C ALA A 152 -6.03 0.19 0.96
N ALA A 153 -7.30 0.52 0.76
CA ALA A 153 -7.82 1.10 -0.47
C ALA A 153 -7.36 2.57 -0.63
N GLY A 154 -7.26 3.02 -1.89
CA GLY A 154 -6.88 4.40 -2.23
C GLY A 154 -5.42 4.56 -2.73
N PRO A 155 -5.02 5.80 -3.05
CA PRO A 155 -3.68 6.11 -3.58
C PRO A 155 -2.63 6.31 -2.48
N ALA A 156 -1.37 6.53 -2.86
CA ALA A 156 -0.39 7.10 -1.93
C ALA A 156 -0.79 8.53 -1.51
N VAL A 157 -0.57 8.89 -0.24
CA VAL A 157 -1.02 10.15 0.36
C VAL A 157 0.07 10.77 1.23
N LEU A 158 -0.08 12.04 1.61
CA LEU A 158 0.75 12.62 2.66
C LEU A 158 0.28 12.13 4.04
N ALA A 159 1.20 11.97 4.98
CA ALA A 159 0.89 11.44 6.31
C ALA A 159 -0.20 12.26 7.02
N SER A 160 -0.23 13.58 6.83
CA SER A 160 -1.27 14.46 7.43
C SER A 160 -2.70 14.18 6.98
N ASP A 161 -2.89 13.47 5.85
CA ASP A 161 -4.20 13.04 5.36
C ASP A 161 -4.45 11.53 5.53
N GLY A 162 -3.48 10.78 6.06
CA GLY A 162 -3.57 9.34 6.23
C GLY A 162 -4.31 8.92 7.50
N ARG A 163 -5.24 7.97 7.39
CA ARG A 163 -6.05 7.43 8.51
C ARG A 163 -5.19 6.94 9.67
N PHE A 164 -4.19 6.11 9.37
CA PHE A 164 -3.29 5.52 10.37
C PHE A 164 -2.05 6.37 10.62
N ALA A 165 -1.61 7.16 9.62
CA ALA A 165 -0.33 7.86 9.66
C ALA A 165 -0.39 9.28 10.23
N LYS A 166 -1.58 9.90 10.32
CA LYS A 166 -1.75 11.30 10.75
C LYS A 166 -1.40 11.50 12.21
N ARG A 167 -1.78 10.55 13.09
CA ARG A 167 -1.37 10.57 14.50
C ARG A 167 -0.06 9.82 14.61
N ARG A 168 1.02 10.55 14.91
CA ARG A 168 2.38 10.01 14.93
C ARG A 168 2.73 9.31 16.25
N ASP A 169 2.00 9.62 17.31
CA ASP A 169 2.22 9.08 18.64
C ASP A 169 1.95 7.57 18.66
N GLY A 170 2.91 6.80 19.18
CA GLY A 170 2.82 5.34 19.26
C GLY A 170 3.15 4.59 17.95
N LEU A 171 3.52 5.30 16.87
CA LEU A 171 4.01 4.65 15.66
C LEU A 171 5.43 4.12 15.84
N GLU A 172 5.66 2.90 15.34
CA GLU A 172 6.98 2.25 15.38
C GLU A 172 7.57 2.16 13.98
N THR A 173 8.88 2.40 13.88
CA THR A 173 9.64 2.14 12.64
C THR A 173 10.49 0.90 12.84
N THR A 174 10.15 -0.19 12.16
CA THR A 174 10.80 -1.49 12.35
C THR A 174 12.10 -1.62 11.56
N LEU A 175 12.14 -1.03 10.37
CA LEU A 175 13.31 -1.01 9.47
C LEU A 175 13.19 0.17 8.50
N HIS A 176 14.29 0.48 7.83
CA HIS A 176 14.33 1.40 6.70
C HIS A 176 15.31 0.91 5.64
N PHE A 177 15.10 1.38 4.41
CA PHE A 177 16.03 1.22 3.31
C PHE A 177 16.32 2.58 2.67
N ASN A 178 17.60 2.84 2.43
CA ASN A 178 18.03 3.87 1.48
C ASN A 178 18.21 3.22 0.09
N ALA A 179 18.71 3.98 -0.89
CA ALA A 179 18.90 3.47 -2.25
C ALA A 179 19.84 2.25 -2.32
N GLU A 180 20.89 2.23 -1.50
CA GLU A 180 21.92 1.18 -1.47
C GLU A 180 21.43 -0.06 -0.75
N THR A 181 21.03 0.05 0.53
CA THR A 181 20.53 -1.11 1.30
C THR A 181 19.24 -1.68 0.69
N GLY A 182 18.43 -0.82 0.06
CA GLY A 182 17.28 -1.23 -0.73
C GLY A 182 17.65 -2.02 -1.99
N ARG A 183 18.80 -1.74 -2.63
CA ARG A 183 19.29 -2.52 -3.77
C ARG A 183 19.59 -3.95 -3.35
N ASP A 184 20.29 -4.14 -2.24
CA ASP A 184 20.62 -5.46 -1.70
C ASP A 184 19.37 -6.24 -1.30
N ALA A 185 18.41 -5.56 -0.68
CA ALA A 185 17.10 -6.11 -0.36
C ALA A 185 16.35 -6.60 -1.61
N ARG A 186 16.38 -5.82 -2.70
CA ARG A 186 15.75 -6.21 -3.98
C ARG A 186 16.47 -7.37 -4.64
N MET A 187 17.80 -7.42 -4.63
CA MET A 187 18.56 -8.56 -5.18
C MET A 187 18.19 -9.84 -4.45
N THR A 188 18.21 -9.80 -3.12
CA THR A 188 17.79 -10.93 -2.27
C THR A 188 16.35 -11.38 -2.58
N ALA A 189 15.42 -10.43 -2.69
CA ALA A 189 14.03 -10.76 -3.00
C ALA A 189 13.88 -11.38 -4.40
N ASN A 190 14.56 -10.82 -5.41
CA ASN A 190 14.50 -11.30 -6.78
C ASN A 190 15.11 -12.69 -6.94
N ASP A 191 16.24 -12.97 -6.29
CA ASP A 191 16.89 -14.28 -6.32
C ASP A 191 15.96 -15.35 -5.74
N LEU A 192 15.28 -15.05 -4.62
CA LEU A 192 14.28 -15.94 -4.02
C LEU A 192 13.05 -16.13 -4.93
N VAL A 193 12.59 -15.08 -5.61
CA VAL A 193 11.49 -15.17 -6.58
C VAL A 193 11.90 -16.08 -7.75
N LEU A 194 13.12 -15.95 -8.26
CA LEU A 194 13.65 -16.80 -9.34
C LEU A 194 13.81 -18.25 -8.89
N GLU A 195 14.34 -18.48 -7.68
CA GLU A 195 14.44 -19.81 -7.08
C GLU A 195 13.06 -20.46 -6.94
N ALA A 196 12.06 -19.73 -6.44
CA ALA A 196 10.71 -20.28 -6.28
C ALA A 196 10.04 -20.58 -7.63
N ARG A 197 10.24 -19.71 -8.62
CA ARG A 197 9.67 -19.88 -9.97
C ARG A 197 10.31 -21.03 -10.75
N SER A 198 11.57 -21.35 -10.48
CA SER A 198 12.24 -22.50 -11.12
C SER A 198 11.64 -23.84 -10.71
N ALA A 199 10.98 -23.92 -9.54
CA ALA A 199 10.20 -25.10 -9.13
C ALA A 199 8.89 -25.28 -9.94
N GLY A 200 8.52 -24.27 -10.74
CA GLY A 200 7.37 -24.31 -11.63
C GLY A 200 6.02 -24.00 -10.97
N PRO A 201 4.98 -23.71 -11.77
CA PRO A 201 3.65 -23.33 -11.26
C PRO A 201 2.94 -24.46 -10.51
N ALA A 202 3.25 -25.72 -10.81
CA ALA A 202 2.66 -26.87 -10.12
C ALA A 202 3.06 -26.95 -8.64
N GLU A 203 4.32 -26.61 -8.31
CA GLU A 203 4.77 -26.58 -6.91
C GLU A 203 4.10 -25.45 -6.12
N ILE A 204 3.95 -24.27 -6.75
CA ILE A 204 3.22 -23.14 -6.14
C ILE A 204 1.77 -23.56 -5.86
N ALA A 205 1.09 -24.17 -6.84
CA ALA A 205 -0.28 -24.66 -6.68
C ALA A 205 -0.39 -25.72 -5.58
N ARG A 206 0.54 -26.69 -5.52
CA ARG A 206 0.60 -27.72 -4.49
C ARG A 206 0.70 -27.12 -3.09
N ARG A 207 1.56 -26.11 -2.91
CA ARG A 207 1.74 -25.40 -1.63
C ARG A 207 0.49 -24.63 -1.22
N VAL A 208 -0.19 -23.97 -2.15
CA VAL A 208 -1.48 -23.31 -1.86
C VAL A 208 -2.54 -24.35 -1.46
N GLN A 209 -2.61 -25.48 -2.17
CA GLN A 209 -3.56 -26.55 -1.88
C GLN A 209 -3.30 -27.21 -0.53
N SER A 210 -2.04 -27.36 -0.09
CA SER A 210 -1.74 -27.91 1.24
C SER A 210 -2.24 -27.03 2.38
N GLU A 211 -2.35 -25.72 2.16
CA GLU A 211 -2.93 -24.78 3.14
C GLU A 211 -4.47 -24.78 3.12
N ALA A 212 -5.06 -25.28 2.03
CA ALA A 212 -6.50 -25.46 1.85
C ALA A 212 -6.98 -26.84 2.35
N GLY A 213 -6.63 -27.21 3.58
CA GLY A 213 -7.02 -28.50 4.17
C GLY A 213 -8.54 -28.67 4.32
N PRO A 214 -9.05 -29.90 4.55
CA PRO A 214 -10.49 -30.16 4.63
C PRO A 214 -11.24 -29.28 5.64
N THR A 215 -10.68 -29.10 6.83
CA THR A 215 -11.25 -28.21 7.87
C THR A 215 -11.23 -26.75 7.44
N ALA A 216 -10.18 -26.30 6.74
CA ALA A 216 -10.10 -24.93 6.23
C ALA A 216 -11.11 -24.67 5.11
N ARG A 217 -11.33 -25.67 4.23
CA ARG A 217 -12.37 -25.62 3.19
C ARG A 217 -13.77 -25.64 3.78
N PHE A 218 -13.99 -26.43 4.83
CA PHE A 218 -15.26 -26.47 5.54
C PHE A 218 -15.56 -25.13 6.25
N ALA A 219 -14.59 -24.56 6.96
CA ALA A 219 -14.72 -23.23 7.56
C ALA A 219 -15.00 -22.15 6.49
N ALA A 220 -14.27 -22.16 5.37
CA ALA A 220 -14.49 -21.27 4.24
C ALA A 220 -15.90 -21.40 3.64
N PHE A 221 -16.44 -22.62 3.56
CA PHE A 221 -17.81 -22.85 3.11
C PHE A 221 -18.83 -22.25 4.07
N ILE A 222 -18.67 -22.47 5.38
CA ILE A 222 -19.54 -21.87 6.41
C ILE A 222 -19.46 -20.34 6.40
N ASP A 223 -18.26 -19.77 6.26
CA ASP A 223 -18.08 -18.32 6.17
C ASP A 223 -18.69 -17.72 4.91
N SER A 224 -18.75 -18.47 3.80
CA SER A 224 -19.37 -18.00 2.55
C SER A 224 -20.90 -17.88 2.61
N VAL A 225 -21.54 -18.55 3.59
CA VAL A 225 -23.00 -18.54 3.77
C VAL A 225 -23.46 -17.66 4.94
N LEU A 226 -22.53 -17.07 5.70
CA LEU A 226 -22.82 -16.16 6.82
C LEU A 226 -22.38 -14.71 6.50
N PRO A 227 -23.07 -13.68 7.03
CA PRO A 227 -22.64 -12.29 6.84
C PRO A 227 -21.33 -12.03 7.61
N SER A 228 -20.21 -12.04 6.88
CA SER A 228 -18.82 -11.73 7.33
C SER A 228 -18.31 -12.55 8.52
N GLY A 229 -17.42 -13.51 8.20
CA GLY A 229 -16.79 -14.45 9.12
C GLY A 229 -15.86 -13.83 10.16
N VAL A 230 -15.71 -14.54 11.28
CA VAL A 230 -14.88 -14.16 12.42
C VAL A 230 -13.40 -14.08 11.99
N GLY A 231 -12.79 -12.89 12.07
CA GLY A 231 -11.33 -12.71 11.92
C GLY A 231 -10.85 -12.04 10.63
N HIS A 232 -11.76 -11.67 9.72
CA HIS A 232 -11.43 -10.84 8.55
C HIS A 232 -11.66 -9.35 8.83
N TRP A 233 -10.90 -8.52 8.13
CA TRP A 233 -11.02 -7.08 8.17
C TRP A 233 -12.00 -6.61 7.10
N ARG A 234 -12.88 -5.69 7.48
CA ARG A 234 -13.55 -4.84 6.48
C ARG A 234 -12.49 -4.05 5.74
N GLU A 235 -12.72 -3.81 4.46
CA GLU A 235 -11.85 -2.96 3.66
C GLU A 235 -11.63 -1.61 4.36
N GLN A 236 -10.36 -1.27 4.59
CA GLN A 236 -9.97 0.01 5.15
C GLN A 236 -9.52 0.93 4.02
N HIS A 237 -9.73 2.23 4.20
CA HIS A 237 -9.24 3.25 3.28
C HIS A 237 -8.05 4.01 3.87
N VAL A 238 -7.08 4.37 3.03
CA VAL A 238 -5.85 5.06 3.42
C VAL A 238 -6.11 6.49 3.92
N LEU A 239 -7.13 7.15 3.39
CA LEU A 239 -7.50 8.53 3.75
C LEU A 239 -8.20 8.61 5.12
N ASP A 240 -7.89 9.65 5.89
CA ASP A 240 -8.59 10.02 7.11
C ASP A 240 -10.07 10.34 6.85
N GLY A 241 -10.93 9.94 7.80
CA GLY A 241 -12.38 10.11 7.69
C GLY A 241 -12.80 11.57 7.66
N ASN A 242 -12.25 12.36 8.59
CA ASN A 242 -12.55 13.79 8.69
C ASN A 242 -12.05 14.55 7.47
N PHE A 243 -10.85 14.21 6.97
CA PHE A 243 -10.36 14.76 5.70
C PHE A 243 -11.33 14.45 4.55
N SER A 244 -11.73 13.18 4.41
CA SER A 244 -12.60 12.73 3.33
C SER A 244 -13.95 13.46 3.34
N GLN A 245 -14.58 13.58 4.51
CA GLN A 245 -15.86 14.28 4.66
C GLN A 245 -15.76 15.78 4.33
N ARG A 246 -14.72 16.47 4.81
CA ARG A 246 -14.52 17.90 4.49
C ARG A 246 -14.35 18.12 2.98
N VAL A 247 -13.55 17.28 2.33
CA VAL A 247 -13.33 17.39 0.88
C VAL A 247 -14.61 17.08 0.10
N LYS A 248 -15.36 16.02 0.48
CA LYS A 248 -16.66 15.71 -0.15
C LYS A 248 -17.63 16.87 -0.06
N GLY A 249 -17.78 17.48 1.12
CA GLY A 249 -18.65 18.63 1.33
C GLY A 249 -18.28 19.82 0.45
N LYS A 250 -16.98 20.15 0.38
CA LYS A 250 -16.48 21.25 -0.46
C LYS A 250 -16.63 20.97 -1.96
N LEU A 251 -16.35 19.74 -2.41
CA LEU A 251 -16.54 19.38 -3.81
C LEU A 251 -18.03 19.46 -4.23
N ALA A 252 -18.95 19.08 -3.33
CA ALA A 252 -20.37 19.06 -3.59
C ALA A 252 -21.03 20.45 -3.61
N ALA A 253 -20.37 21.48 -3.08
CA ALA A 253 -20.90 22.84 -2.99
C ALA A 253 -21.10 23.46 -4.40
N PRO A 254 -22.35 23.73 -4.83
CA PRO A 254 -22.60 24.24 -6.18
C PRO A 254 -21.98 25.60 -6.46
N ALA A 255 -21.89 26.46 -5.43
CA ALA A 255 -21.31 27.80 -5.52
C ALA A 255 -19.82 27.78 -5.89
N ASP A 256 -19.10 26.71 -5.53
CA ASP A 256 -17.65 26.62 -5.68
C ASP A 256 -17.23 25.96 -6.99
N ARG A 257 -18.18 25.54 -7.85
CA ARG A 257 -17.89 24.81 -9.11
C ARG A 257 -16.86 25.52 -10.01
N PRO A 258 -16.93 26.84 -10.28
CA PRO A 258 -15.91 27.53 -11.07
C PRO A 258 -14.53 27.49 -10.41
N GLN A 259 -14.48 27.64 -9.08
CA GLN A 259 -13.24 27.61 -8.30
C GLN A 259 -12.62 26.21 -8.29
N ILE A 260 -13.43 25.16 -8.07
CA ILE A 260 -13.00 23.76 -8.11
C ILE A 260 -12.43 23.42 -9.49
N ARG A 261 -13.10 23.88 -10.57
CA ARG A 261 -12.59 23.69 -11.94
C ARG A 261 -11.24 24.38 -12.14
N GLY A 262 -11.09 25.62 -11.64
CA GLY A 262 -9.81 26.33 -11.67
C GLY A 262 -8.69 25.60 -10.90
N LEU A 263 -9.01 25.04 -9.72
CA LEU A 263 -8.08 24.21 -8.94
C LEU A 263 -7.71 22.93 -9.71
N ALA A 264 -8.67 22.27 -10.35
CA ALA A 264 -8.44 21.07 -11.14
C ALA A 264 -7.55 21.33 -12.36
N VAL A 265 -7.72 22.48 -13.05
CA VAL A 265 -6.82 22.92 -14.13
C VAL A 265 -5.39 23.11 -13.63
N ARG A 266 -5.21 23.71 -12.45
CA ARG A 266 -3.88 23.83 -11.83
C ARG A 266 -3.27 22.48 -11.47
N VAL A 267 -4.07 21.53 -10.98
CA VAL A 267 -3.60 20.15 -10.74
C VAL A 267 -3.20 19.48 -12.05
N ALA A 268 -3.96 19.67 -13.14
CA ALA A 268 -3.59 19.14 -14.46
C ALA A 268 -2.24 19.70 -14.93
N GLU A 269 -2.02 21.01 -14.76
CA GLU A 269 -0.73 21.65 -15.04
C GLU A 269 0.41 21.04 -14.21
N GLN A 270 0.22 20.88 -12.90
CA GLN A 270 1.21 20.26 -12.01
C GLN A 270 1.52 18.79 -12.39
N LEU A 271 0.58 18.10 -13.01
CA LEU A 271 0.75 16.76 -13.56
C LEU A 271 1.43 16.74 -14.93
N GLY A 272 1.80 17.89 -15.49
CA GLY A 272 2.46 18.00 -16.79
C GLY A 272 1.51 17.95 -17.98
N VAL A 273 0.20 18.17 -17.78
CA VAL A 273 -0.79 18.12 -18.87
C VAL A 273 -0.61 19.34 -19.79
N PRO A 274 -0.53 19.15 -21.13
CA PRO A 274 -0.35 20.25 -22.08
C PRO A 274 -1.48 21.29 -21.98
N PRO A 275 -1.21 22.60 -22.13
CA PRO A 275 -2.20 23.67 -21.96
C PRO A 275 -3.53 23.42 -22.67
N GLN A 276 -3.48 22.97 -23.92
CA GLN A 276 -4.65 22.69 -24.76
C GLN A 276 -5.55 21.55 -24.24
N GLN A 277 -5.05 20.69 -23.35
CA GLN A 277 -5.80 19.56 -22.78
C GLN A 277 -6.25 19.78 -21.34
N ARG A 278 -5.71 20.79 -20.63
CA ARG A 278 -5.93 20.98 -19.18
C ARG A 278 -7.40 21.13 -18.80
N SER A 279 -8.20 21.82 -19.60
CA SER A 279 -9.63 22.00 -19.33
C SER A 279 -10.44 20.70 -19.44
N ALA A 280 -10.06 19.82 -20.37
CA ALA A 280 -10.68 18.50 -20.51
C ALA A 280 -10.21 17.54 -19.41
N GLU A 281 -8.92 17.61 -19.05
CA GLU A 281 -8.35 16.83 -17.95
C GLU A 281 -8.95 17.24 -16.58
N ALA A 282 -9.22 18.52 -16.38
CA ALA A 282 -9.79 19.04 -15.13
C ALA A 282 -11.08 18.32 -14.73
N GLN A 283 -11.94 18.00 -15.69
CA GLN A 283 -13.18 17.26 -15.43
C GLN A 283 -12.88 15.83 -14.94
N ARG A 284 -11.96 15.13 -15.61
CA ARG A 284 -11.52 13.79 -15.21
C ARG A 284 -10.86 13.79 -13.82
N ILE A 285 -10.11 14.84 -13.48
CA ILE A 285 -9.50 15.01 -12.15
C ILE A 285 -10.58 15.19 -11.08
N ILE A 286 -11.64 15.95 -11.34
CA ILE A 286 -12.76 16.13 -10.40
C ILE A 286 -13.47 14.79 -10.16
N GLU A 287 -13.79 14.06 -11.21
CA GLU A 287 -14.44 12.75 -11.14
C GLU A 287 -13.57 11.73 -10.38
N ALA A 288 -12.28 11.67 -10.70
CA ALA A 288 -11.32 10.82 -10.00
C ALA A 288 -11.20 11.21 -8.52
N ALA A 289 -11.22 12.50 -8.19
CA ALA A 289 -11.17 12.94 -6.80
C ALA A 289 -12.41 12.48 -6.01
N TYR A 290 -13.60 12.50 -6.61
CA TYR A 290 -14.81 11.95 -6.00
C TYR A 290 -14.72 10.44 -5.80
N ALA A 291 -14.33 9.70 -6.84
CA ALA A 291 -14.25 8.24 -6.81
C ALA A 291 -13.23 7.71 -5.79
N MET A 292 -12.21 8.49 -5.45
CA MET A 292 -11.18 8.14 -4.47
C MET A 292 -11.57 8.45 -3.01
N LEU A 293 -12.71 9.10 -2.76
CA LEU A 293 -13.12 9.47 -1.41
C LEU A 293 -14.06 8.40 -0.83
N PRO A 294 -13.67 7.69 0.24
CA PRO A 294 -14.47 6.61 0.85
C PRO A 294 -15.79 7.14 1.44
N ASP A 295 -16.85 6.37 1.29
CA ASP A 295 -18.11 6.56 2.03
C ASP A 295 -17.91 5.98 3.44
N TRP A 296 -17.90 6.86 4.45
CA TRP A 296 -17.75 6.50 5.86
C TRP A 296 -19.09 6.47 6.56
#